data_AF-W7TAN7-F1
#
_entry.id   AF-W7TAN7-F1
#
_cell.length_a   1.000
_cell.length_b   1.000
_cell.length_c   1.000
_cell.angle_alpha   90.00
_cell.angle_beta   90.00
_cell.angle_gamma   90.00
#
_symmetry.space_group_name_H-M   'P 1'
#
loop_
_entity.id
_entity.type
_entity.pdbx_description
1 polymer ?
#
loop_
_entity_poly.entity_id
_entity_poly.type
_entity_poly.pdbx_seq_one_letter_code
_entity_poly.pdbx_strand_id
1 'polypeptide(L)'
;MLSSARGRALSCAFNRSVHRSRNHKSLLGSCSSFTFPVACAPVRNSSCKTLESFATVDPETLSGEKPYQVYNLVKGGWTLPKSSVTIPDPLNGKPFLQLPDTQADEIGPYVEALKAVPKSGLHNPFKVCAREEIILG
;
A
#
# COMPACT_ATOMS: atom_id res chain seq x y z
N MET A 1 48.29 6.88 33.56
CA MET A 1 48.25 5.52 32.99
C MET A 1 46.87 5.36 32.34
N LEU A 2 46.71 5.79 31.10
CA LEU A 2 46.83 4.98 29.87
C LEU A 2 45.83 3.80 29.80
N SER A 3 44.84 3.99 28.92
CA SER A 3 44.29 3.07 27.92
C SER A 3 42.76 2.98 28.03
N SER A 4 41.98 3.62 27.15
CA SER A 4 41.84 3.37 25.70
C SER A 4 41.47 1.92 25.39
N ALA A 5 40.23 1.68 24.93
CA ALA A 5 39.95 1.13 23.60
C ALA A 5 38.50 0.61 23.43
N ARG A 6 37.80 1.17 22.41
CA ARG A 6 37.05 0.47 21.33
C ARG A 6 35.79 -0.31 21.75
N GLY A 7 34.58 0.06 21.34
CA GLY A 7 34.17 0.34 19.96
C GLY A 7 33.90 -0.97 19.21
N ARG A 8 32.68 -1.52 19.29
CA ARG A 8 32.23 -2.65 18.46
C ARG A 8 31.14 -2.17 17.51
N ALA A 9 31.57 -1.67 16.36
CA ALA A 9 30.74 -1.58 15.17
C ALA A 9 30.54 -3.00 14.63
N LEU A 10 29.31 -3.49 14.62
CA LEU A 10 28.95 -4.67 13.85
C LEU A 10 28.82 -4.23 12.39
N SER A 11 29.92 -4.42 11.67
CA SER A 11 30.03 -4.29 10.22
C SER A 11 29.09 -5.28 9.55
N CYS A 12 28.06 -4.77 8.87
CA CYS A 12 27.30 -5.55 7.89
C CYS A 12 28.25 -5.80 6.70
N ALA A 13 28.86 -6.99 6.66
CA ALA A 13 29.79 -7.36 5.61
C ALA A 13 29.08 -7.36 4.25
N PHE A 14 29.39 -6.35 3.45
CA PHE A 14 29.15 -6.28 2.02
C PHE A 14 30.05 -7.31 1.33
N ASN A 15 29.48 -8.44 0.93
CA ASN A 15 30.20 -9.44 0.15
C ASN A 15 29.43 -9.71 -1.15
N ARG A 16 29.73 -8.91 -2.18
CA ARG A 16 29.27 -9.15 -3.55
C ARG A 16 30.51 -9.39 -4.42
N SER A 17 31.00 -10.62 -4.42
CA SER A 17 31.95 -11.08 -5.42
C SER A 17 31.17 -11.81 -6.52
N VAL A 18 30.75 -11.06 -7.53
CA VAL A 18 30.30 -11.65 -8.80
C VAL A 18 31.42 -11.43 -9.80
N HIS A 19 32.15 -12.50 -10.06
CA HIS A 19 33.30 -12.58 -10.95
C HIS A 19 32.88 -12.23 -12.38
N ARG A 20 33.45 -11.15 -12.92
CA ARG A 20 33.24 -10.70 -14.30
C ARG A 20 34.07 -11.58 -15.25
N SER A 21 33.50 -12.69 -15.72
CA SER A 21 34.16 -13.51 -16.74
C SER A 21 33.81 -13.01 -18.14
N ARG A 22 34.81 -12.40 -18.80
CA ARG A 22 34.80 -12.04 -20.21
C ARG A 22 35.07 -13.31 -21.03
N ASN A 23 34.03 -13.89 -21.63
CA ASN A 23 34.22 -14.85 -22.72
C ASN A 23 33.85 -14.16 -24.03
N HIS A 24 34.88 -13.80 -24.79
CA HIS A 24 34.77 -13.45 -26.19
C HIS A 24 34.74 -14.76 -26.98
N LYS A 25 33.62 -15.08 -27.63
CA LYS A 25 33.62 -16.03 -28.76
C LYS A 25 32.75 -15.44 -29.85
N SER A 26 33.43 -15.17 -30.94
CA SER A 26 32.96 -14.54 -32.16
C SER A 26 32.11 -15.48 -33.01
N LEU A 27 31.15 -14.85 -33.69
CA LEU A 27 30.69 -15.11 -35.05
C LEU A 27 29.68 -16.24 -35.33
N LEU A 28 28.58 -15.77 -35.95
CA LEU A 28 27.71 -16.38 -36.95
C LEU A 28 26.58 -17.30 -36.46
N GLY A 29 25.38 -16.74 -36.40
CA GLY A 29 24.13 -17.48 -36.23
C GLY A 29 22.94 -16.64 -36.69
N SER A 30 22.45 -16.95 -37.88
CA SER A 30 21.25 -16.48 -38.59
C SER A 30 20.20 -15.71 -37.78
N CYS A 31 19.91 -14.49 -38.23
CA CYS A 31 18.74 -13.69 -37.88
C CYS A 31 17.48 -14.28 -38.55
N SER A 32 16.82 -15.22 -37.88
CA SER A 32 15.42 -15.55 -38.17
C SER A 32 14.53 -14.72 -37.24
N SER A 33 13.77 -13.82 -37.84
CA SER A 33 12.76 -12.99 -37.21
C SER A 33 11.72 -13.84 -36.48
N PHE A 34 11.85 -13.96 -35.15
CA PHE A 34 10.75 -14.40 -34.30
C PHE A 34 9.80 -13.22 -34.12
N THR A 35 8.79 -13.16 -34.97
CA THR A 35 7.61 -12.32 -34.74
C THR A 35 6.84 -12.93 -33.58
N PHE A 36 6.94 -12.32 -32.40
CA PHE A 36 6.02 -12.60 -31.31
C PHE A 36 4.63 -12.13 -31.75
N PRO A 37 3.60 -13.01 -31.83
CA PRO A 37 2.24 -12.52 -31.97
C PRO A 37 1.91 -11.76 -30.69
N VAL A 38 1.74 -10.44 -30.80
CA VAL A 38 1.06 -9.65 -29.78
C VAL A 38 -0.42 -10.03 -29.84
N ALA A 39 -0.74 -11.19 -29.26
CA ALA A 39 -2.12 -11.52 -28.98
C ALA A 39 -2.58 -10.59 -27.86
N CYS A 40 -3.46 -9.64 -28.20
CA CYS A 40 -4.24 -8.91 -27.23
C CYS A 40 -5.03 -9.95 -26.43
N ALA A 41 -4.60 -10.23 -25.19
CA ALA A 41 -5.36 -11.11 -24.32
C ALA A 41 -6.77 -10.50 -24.15
N PRO A 42 -7.85 -11.26 -24.32
CA PRO A 42 -9.18 -10.75 -24.03
C PRO A 42 -9.21 -10.34 -22.57
N VAL A 43 -9.55 -9.07 -22.32
CA VAL A 43 -9.92 -8.59 -20.99
C VAL A 43 -11.03 -9.50 -20.51
N ARG A 44 -10.74 -10.33 -19.51
CA ARG A 44 -11.76 -11.13 -18.83
C ARG A 44 -12.71 -10.14 -18.17
N ASN A 45 -13.84 -9.87 -18.80
CA ASN A 45 -14.94 -9.17 -18.15
C ASN A 45 -15.63 -10.18 -17.22
N SER A 46 -15.06 -10.37 -16.03
CA SER A 46 -15.64 -11.21 -14.98
C SER A 46 -16.84 -10.47 -14.38
N SER A 47 -18.02 -10.55 -15.02
CA SER A 47 -19.23 -9.88 -14.53
C SER A 47 -19.95 -10.63 -13.40
N CYS A 48 -19.32 -11.63 -12.80
CA CYS A 48 -19.76 -12.25 -11.55
C CYS A 48 -18.97 -11.60 -10.41
N LYS A 49 -19.50 -10.51 -9.85
CA LYS A 49 -18.88 -9.79 -8.73
C LYS A 49 -19.13 -10.58 -7.44
N THR A 50 -18.34 -11.61 -7.17
CA THR A 50 -18.28 -12.14 -5.81
C THR A 50 -17.71 -11.05 -4.92
N LEU A 51 -18.47 -10.60 -3.93
CA LEU A 51 -17.97 -9.62 -2.97
C LEU A 51 -16.83 -10.26 -2.18
N GLU A 52 -15.69 -9.59 -2.19
CA GLU A 52 -14.53 -9.99 -1.42
C GLU A 52 -14.82 -9.88 0.08
N SER A 53 -14.17 -10.72 0.90
CA SER A 53 -14.45 -10.80 2.35
C SER A 53 -14.15 -9.51 3.13
N PHE A 54 -13.32 -8.63 2.58
CA PHE A 54 -13.03 -7.32 3.18
C PHE A 54 -14.12 -6.28 2.89
N ALA A 55 -14.97 -6.51 1.88
CA ALA A 55 -15.97 -5.55 1.46
C ALA A 55 -17.15 -5.56 2.44
N THR A 56 -17.33 -4.44 3.15
CA THR A 56 -18.46 -4.27 4.08
C THR A 56 -19.77 -3.94 3.36
N VAL A 57 -19.70 -3.53 2.09
CA VAL A 57 -20.82 -2.95 1.35
C VAL A 57 -20.93 -3.56 -0.05
N ASP A 58 -22.15 -3.93 -0.41
CA ASP A 58 -22.50 -4.38 -1.75
C ASP A 58 -22.93 -3.18 -2.62
N PRO A 59 -22.23 -2.89 -3.74
CA PRO A 59 -22.58 -1.77 -4.62
C PRO A 59 -23.96 -1.90 -5.26
N GLU A 60 -24.49 -3.11 -5.49
CA GLU A 60 -25.77 -3.28 -6.20
C GLU A 60 -26.98 -2.99 -5.29
N THR A 61 -26.79 -3.09 -3.98
CA THR A 61 -27.85 -2.80 -2.98
C THR A 61 -27.81 -1.36 -2.47
N LEU A 62 -26.70 -0.67 -2.68
CA LEU A 62 -26.45 0.65 -2.16
C LEU A 62 -27.18 1.70 -3.01
N SER A 63 -28.16 2.36 -2.40
CA SER A 63 -29.08 3.27 -3.08
C SER A 63 -29.60 4.32 -2.11
N GLY A 64 -30.37 5.29 -2.60
CA GLY A 64 -30.98 6.31 -1.73
C GLY A 64 -31.96 5.77 -0.69
N GLU A 65 -32.47 4.54 -0.85
CA GLU A 65 -33.33 3.89 0.13
C GLU A 65 -32.54 3.22 1.26
N LYS A 66 -31.27 2.88 0.98
CA LYS A 66 -30.33 2.24 1.92
C LYS A 66 -29.01 3.01 1.91
N PRO A 67 -28.97 4.22 2.50
CA PRO A 67 -27.74 4.97 2.58
C PRO A 67 -26.74 4.28 3.49
N TYR A 68 -25.46 4.32 3.14
CA TYR A 68 -24.38 3.74 3.95
C TYR A 68 -23.55 4.80 4.67
N GLN A 69 -23.25 4.57 5.95
CA GLN A 69 -22.39 5.41 6.76
C GLN A 69 -20.92 4.96 6.65
N VAL A 70 -20.06 5.89 6.24
CA VAL A 70 -18.62 5.67 6.16
C VAL A 70 -17.96 6.05 7.49
N TYR A 71 -16.88 5.34 7.83
CA TYR A 71 -16.16 5.49 9.10
C TYR A 71 -14.77 6.08 8.87
N ASN A 72 -14.20 6.67 9.92
CA ASN A 72 -12.83 7.14 9.95
C ASN A 72 -11.90 6.08 10.53
N LEU A 73 -10.74 5.86 9.92
CA LEU A 73 -9.71 4.99 10.46
C LEU A 73 -8.68 5.81 11.24
N VAL A 74 -8.67 5.68 12.57
CA VAL A 74 -7.79 6.45 13.47
C VAL A 74 -7.10 5.50 14.44
N LYS A 75 -5.76 5.60 14.54
CA LYS A 75 -4.93 4.75 15.41
C LYS A 75 -5.20 3.24 15.25
N GLY A 76 -5.59 2.80 14.05
CA GLY A 76 -5.88 1.40 13.73
C GLY A 76 -7.31 0.94 14.03
N GLY A 77 -8.21 1.83 14.44
CA GLY A 77 -9.63 1.52 14.69
C GLY A 77 -10.58 2.32 13.81
N TRP A 78 -11.70 1.70 13.44
CA TRP A 78 -12.81 2.38 12.77
C TRP A 78 -13.63 3.17 13.79
N THR A 79 -13.84 4.45 13.53
CA THR A 79 -14.49 5.41 14.43
C THR A 79 -15.61 6.13 13.71
N LEU A 80 -16.68 6.41 14.44
CA LEU A 80 -17.81 7.20 13.94
C LEU A 80 -17.47 8.69 14.00
N PRO A 81 -17.83 9.48 12.98
CA PRO A 81 -17.65 10.92 12.98
C PRO A 81 -18.73 11.62 13.81
N LYS A 82 -18.44 12.82 14.33
CA LYS A 82 -19.46 13.69 14.96
C LYS A 82 -20.37 14.38 13.94
N SER A 83 -19.87 14.65 12.74
CA SER A 83 -20.64 15.22 11.62
C SER A 83 -20.48 14.38 10.37
N SER A 84 -21.54 14.25 9.59
CA SER A 84 -21.52 13.57 8.30
C SER A 84 -22.04 14.48 7.18
N VAL A 85 -21.38 14.40 6.03
CA VAL A 85 -21.81 15.05 4.79
C VAL A 85 -22.47 14.00 3.91
N THR A 86 -23.69 14.31 3.46
CA THR A 86 -24.43 13.41 2.59
C THR A 86 -24.05 13.64 1.14
N ILE A 87 -23.57 12.59 0.48
CA ILE A 87 -23.22 12.62 -0.94
C ILE A 87 -24.40 12.04 -1.76
N PRO A 88 -24.90 12.79 -2.75
CA PRO A 88 -25.89 12.29 -3.70
C PRO A 88 -25.25 11.40 -4.77
N ASP A 89 -26.03 10.43 -5.26
CA ASP A 89 -25.68 9.60 -6.40
C ASP A 89 -25.59 10.45 -7.67
N PRO A 90 -24.49 10.39 -8.45
CA PRO A 90 -24.35 11.16 -9.69
C PRO A 90 -25.38 10.81 -10.77
N LEU A 91 -25.98 9.62 -10.74
CA LEU A 91 -26.95 9.19 -11.75
C LEU A 91 -28.38 9.63 -11.42
N ASN A 92 -28.75 9.57 -10.14
CA ASN A 92 -30.13 9.76 -9.70
C ASN A 92 -30.34 11.00 -8.81
N GLY A 93 -29.26 11.61 -8.32
CA GLY A 93 -29.28 12.74 -7.38
C GLY A 93 -29.74 12.38 -5.97
N LYS A 94 -30.05 11.11 -5.68
CA LYS A 94 -30.54 10.66 -4.38
C LYS A 94 -29.39 10.51 -3.38
N PRO A 95 -29.56 10.88 -2.10
CA PRO A 95 -28.53 10.74 -1.07
C PRO A 95 -28.31 9.25 -0.72
N PHE A 96 -27.13 8.71 -1.00
CA PHE A 96 -26.84 7.27 -0.85
C PHE A 96 -25.60 6.97 0.00
N LEU A 97 -24.76 7.97 0.28
CA LEU A 97 -23.58 7.84 1.14
C LEU A 97 -23.53 8.96 2.18
N GLN A 98 -23.22 8.61 3.41
CA GLN A 98 -22.92 9.55 4.49
C GLN A 98 -21.43 9.48 4.77
N LEU A 99 -20.69 10.47 4.30
CA LEU A 99 -19.25 10.57 4.52
C LEU A 99 -18.96 11.24 5.86
N PRO A 100 -17.96 10.76 6.62
CA PRO A 100 -17.50 11.45 7.81
C PRO A 100 -16.91 12.81 7.41
N ASP A 101 -17.40 13.87 8.02
CA ASP A 101 -16.81 15.20 7.95
C ASP A 101 -16.08 15.47 9.26
N THR A 102 -14.77 15.29 9.26
CA THR A 102 -13.90 15.47 10.42
C THR A 102 -13.73 16.94 10.75
N GLN A 103 -14.24 17.37 11.90
CA GLN A 103 -14.12 18.76 12.37
C GLN A 103 -12.77 19.02 13.06
N ALA A 104 -12.41 20.29 13.20
CA ALA A 104 -11.15 20.71 13.81
C ALA A 104 -10.90 20.12 15.21
N ASP A 105 -11.97 19.95 15.99
CA ASP A 105 -11.92 19.38 17.35
C ASP A 105 -11.46 17.91 17.36
N GLU A 106 -11.69 17.18 16.28
CA GLU A 106 -11.42 15.73 16.17
C GLU A 106 -10.05 15.43 15.54
N ILE A 107 -9.30 16.46 15.13
CA ILE A 107 -8.00 16.32 14.46
C ILE A 107 -6.89 15.87 15.43
N GLY A 108 -7.04 16.16 16.73
CA GLY A 108 -6.07 15.82 17.78
C GLY A 108 -5.50 14.39 17.69
N PRO A 109 -6.34 13.33 17.71
CA PRO A 109 -5.86 11.95 17.62
C PRO A 109 -5.11 11.61 16.31
N TYR A 110 -5.42 12.29 15.20
CA TYR A 110 -4.68 12.13 13.94
C TYR A 110 -3.28 12.72 14.05
N VAL A 111 -3.18 13.93 14.61
CA VAL A 111 -1.89 14.60 14.81
C VAL A 111 -1.01 13.82 15.78
N GLU A 112 -1.58 13.27 16.84
CA GLU A 112 -0.87 12.37 17.74
C GLU A 112 -0.36 11.11 17.04
N ALA A 113 -1.19 10.48 16.22
CA ALA A 113 -0.80 9.29 15.45
C ALA A 113 0.35 9.61 14.48
N LEU A 114 0.30 10.76 13.81
CA LEU A 114 1.36 11.23 12.91
C LEU A 114 2.64 11.59 13.68
N LYS A 115 2.52 12.23 14.86
CA LYS A 115 3.67 12.56 15.72
C LYS A 115 4.36 11.34 16.31
N ALA A 116 3.62 10.24 16.51
CA ALA A 116 4.20 8.99 16.98
C ALA A 116 5.18 8.37 15.97
N VAL A 117 5.08 8.75 14.68
CA VAL A 117 5.99 8.28 13.65
C VAL A 117 7.30 9.09 13.70
N PRO A 118 8.47 8.45 13.93
CA PRO A 118 9.74 9.16 13.96
C PRO A 118 10.13 9.67 12.56
N LYS A 119 10.97 10.71 12.50
CA LYS A 119 11.44 11.29 11.22
C LYS A 119 12.17 10.30 10.31
N SER A 120 12.80 9.26 10.87
CA SER A 120 13.40 8.18 10.08
C SER A 120 12.38 7.17 9.53
N GLY A 121 11.08 7.40 9.74
CA GLY A 121 9.99 6.51 9.38
C GLY A 121 9.91 5.27 10.26
N LEU A 122 8.83 4.50 10.10
CA LEU A 122 8.59 3.24 10.85
C LEU A 122 9.61 2.15 10.49
N HIS A 123 10.26 2.24 9.33
CA HIS A 123 11.50 1.49 9.11
C HIS A 123 12.53 2.29 8.33
N ASN A 124 13.77 1.83 8.38
CA ASN A 124 14.87 2.40 7.65
C ASN A 124 15.89 1.28 7.46
N PRO A 125 16.50 1.10 6.26
CA PRO A 125 17.48 0.04 6.00
C PRO A 125 18.58 -0.10 7.05
N PHE A 126 18.93 0.99 7.74
CA PHE A 126 19.96 1.00 8.80
C PHE A 126 19.43 0.84 10.24
N LYS A 127 18.12 0.93 10.49
CA LYS A 127 17.54 0.89 11.85
C LYS A 127 16.57 -0.28 12.09
N VAL A 128 15.82 -0.69 11.07
CA VAL A 128 14.91 -1.82 11.10
C VAL A 128 15.01 -2.40 9.70
N CYS A 129 15.61 -3.57 9.50
CA CYS A 129 15.86 -4.10 8.15
C CYS A 129 14.67 -4.93 7.62
N ALA A 130 13.83 -5.49 8.51
CA ALA A 130 12.65 -6.25 8.14
C ALA A 130 11.40 -5.34 8.17
N ARG A 131 10.97 -4.81 7.01
CA ARG A 131 9.51 -4.58 6.79
C ARG A 131 8.85 -5.82 6.20
N GLU A 132 9.64 -6.69 5.61
CA GLU A 132 9.19 -7.90 4.91
C GLU A 132 8.42 -8.83 5.87
N GLU A 133 8.78 -8.86 7.16
CA GLU A 133 8.10 -9.65 8.19
C GLU A 133 6.72 -9.07 8.58
N ILE A 134 6.46 -7.77 8.37
CA ILE A 134 5.17 -7.12 8.69
C ILE A 134 4.17 -7.27 7.52
N ILE A 135 4.64 -7.48 6.30
CA ILE A 135 3.79 -7.64 5.10
C ILE A 135 3.36 -9.12 4.90
N LEU A 136 4.06 -10.06 5.54
CA LEU A 136 3.81 -11.51 5.41
C LEU A 136 3.05 -12.12 6.60
N GLY A 137 2.57 -11.31 7.54
CA GLY A 137 1.76 -11.72 8.69
C GLY A 137 0.27 -11.53 8.47
#